data_AF-A0A519L8L5-F1
#
_entry.id   AF-A0A519L8L5-F1
#
_cell.length_a   1.000
_cell.length_b   1.000
_cell.length_c   1.000
_cell.angle_alpha   90.00
_cell.angle_beta   90.00
_cell.angle_gamma   90.00
#
_symmetry.space_group_name_H-M   'P 1'
#
loop_
_entity.id
_entity.type
_entity.pdbx_description
1 polymer ?
#
loop_
_entity_poly.entity_id
_entity_poly.type
_entity_poly.pdbx_seq_one_letter_code
_entity_poly.pdbx_strand_id
1 'polypeptide(L)'
;MDIIDRYLNAVAAQLPQDQRADIVAELRDMILSRFEDREEALGRPLTEAEQEEILREIGHPLAVAARYGSGPQHIVGPELFPWWMFGVRVGLIAVVAITGLGALVRIVTGDEEAGRAIGQAFHSMFNGAVMLIGFATIAGFIIERQKEKPRFLREWRVKDLGLFEFGSSLNAEAVSRGLQEGEWSVKTPSRPRRASPMARAVGSAVGWSVVLLWWIGWLPLTHVSPEALGGIIGGVDYSLMLGDLHALLYWPVIIFGLLRIVFDVMRVARPDSARFTALGDIGFGAAEATLFGWLWLYSPVSKVVFVPTVEAFIDRVRDMFESGWWPIPSILMLCVAFGFLHAVTKVFGGVVRLVTGEDRRLT
;
A
#
# COMPACT_ATOMS: atom_id res chain seq x y z
N MET A 1 -42.16 -25.82 22.50
CA MET A 1 -41.68 -24.88 21.45
C MET A 1 -41.79 -25.61 20.14
N ASP A 2 -42.62 -25.08 19.26
CA ASP A 2 -42.86 -25.61 17.91
C ASP A 2 -41.58 -25.51 17.05
N ILE A 3 -41.46 -26.31 15.99
CA ILE A 3 -40.31 -26.29 15.07
C ILE A 3 -40.18 -24.92 14.40
N ILE A 4 -41.32 -24.28 14.09
CA ILE A 4 -41.40 -22.91 13.58
C ILE A 4 -40.78 -21.93 14.57
N ASP A 5 -41.17 -21.98 15.84
CA ASP A 5 -40.62 -21.09 16.88
C ASP A 5 -39.10 -21.27 17.01
N ARG A 6 -38.61 -22.50 16.90
CA ARG A 6 -37.19 -22.81 16.97
C ARG A 6 -36.43 -22.21 15.79
N TYR A 7 -36.98 -22.34 14.58
CA TYR A 7 -36.43 -21.77 13.36
C TYR A 7 -36.43 -20.23 13.40
N LEU A 8 -37.57 -19.62 13.74
CA LEU A 8 -37.71 -18.17 13.82
C LEU A 8 -36.83 -17.57 14.92
N ASN A 9 -36.67 -18.23 16.07
CA ASN A 9 -35.73 -17.77 17.11
C ASN A 9 -34.28 -17.77 16.60
N ALA A 10 -33.88 -18.78 15.80
CA ALA A 10 -32.55 -18.83 15.20
C ALA A 10 -32.33 -17.72 14.17
N VAL A 11 -33.37 -17.38 13.37
CA VAL A 11 -33.32 -16.23 12.45
C VAL A 11 -33.27 -14.92 13.24
N ALA A 12 -34.16 -14.74 14.22
CA ALA A 12 -34.29 -13.54 15.04
C ALA A 12 -32.99 -13.18 15.77
N ALA A 13 -32.23 -14.18 16.23
CA ALA A 13 -30.95 -13.99 16.90
C ALA A 13 -29.92 -13.24 16.04
N GLN A 14 -30.09 -13.26 14.71
CA GLN A 14 -29.15 -12.69 13.73
C GLN A 14 -29.66 -11.40 13.09
N LEU A 15 -30.91 -11.01 13.38
CA LEU A 15 -31.52 -9.81 12.80
C LEU A 15 -31.19 -8.53 13.61
N PRO A 16 -31.08 -7.37 12.92
CA PRO A 16 -31.04 -6.05 13.56
C PRO A 16 -32.22 -5.87 14.53
N GLN A 17 -31.94 -5.33 15.73
CA GLN A 17 -32.96 -5.25 16.79
C GLN A 17 -34.18 -4.41 16.40
N ASP A 18 -33.98 -3.39 15.56
CA ASP A 18 -34.99 -2.44 15.10
C ASP A 18 -36.02 -3.06 14.14
N GLN A 19 -35.64 -4.07 13.35
CA GLN A 19 -36.51 -4.71 12.34
C GLN A 19 -36.88 -6.15 12.69
N ARG A 20 -36.30 -6.70 13.76
CA ARG A 20 -36.45 -8.11 14.14
C ARG A 20 -37.90 -8.55 14.30
N ALA A 21 -38.72 -7.77 15.01
CA ALA A 21 -40.09 -8.16 15.30
C ALA A 21 -40.92 -8.25 14.02
N ASP A 22 -40.81 -7.24 13.16
CA ASP A 22 -41.55 -7.15 11.90
C ASP A 22 -41.14 -8.27 10.94
N ILE A 23 -39.84 -8.49 10.74
CA ILE A 23 -39.33 -9.56 9.87
C ILE A 23 -39.73 -10.94 10.40
N VAL A 24 -39.70 -11.17 11.72
CA VAL A 24 -40.09 -12.45 12.31
C VAL A 24 -41.59 -12.69 12.13
N ALA A 25 -42.43 -11.67 12.25
CA ALA A 25 -43.86 -11.77 11.98
C ALA A 25 -44.12 -12.12 10.50
N GLU A 26 -43.50 -11.39 9.57
CA GLU A 26 -43.62 -11.65 8.14
C GLU A 26 -43.14 -13.07 7.75
N LEU A 27 -41.99 -13.50 8.29
CA LEU A 27 -41.48 -14.85 8.05
C LEU A 27 -42.39 -15.92 8.64
N ARG A 28 -43.00 -15.67 9.81
CA ARG A 28 -43.97 -16.60 10.42
C ARG A 28 -45.18 -16.78 9.51
N ASP A 29 -45.75 -15.68 9.04
CA ASP A 29 -46.94 -15.71 8.18
C ASP A 29 -46.63 -16.43 6.86
N MET A 30 -45.47 -16.16 6.25
CA MET A 30 -45.00 -16.86 5.06
C MET A 30 -44.84 -18.38 5.30
N ILE A 31 -44.25 -18.79 6.43
CA ILE A 31 -44.05 -20.20 6.77
C ILE A 31 -45.41 -20.89 6.98
N LEU A 32 -46.30 -20.28 7.75
CA LEU A 32 -47.63 -20.84 8.02
C LEU A 32 -48.44 -21.00 6.73
N SER A 33 -48.43 -20.00 5.85
CA SER A 33 -49.08 -20.10 4.54
C SER A 33 -48.52 -21.26 3.70
N ARG A 34 -47.20 -21.49 3.69
CA ARG A 34 -46.61 -22.65 3.00
C ARG A 34 -47.01 -23.99 3.63
N PHE A 35 -47.19 -24.02 4.94
CA PHE A 35 -47.64 -25.22 5.63
C PHE A 35 -49.09 -25.50 5.24
N GLU A 36 -49.97 -24.51 5.31
CA GLU A 36 -51.38 -24.60 4.93
C GLU A 36 -51.55 -25.07 3.48
N ASP A 37 -50.83 -24.47 2.53
CA ASP A 37 -50.85 -24.87 1.11
C ASP A 37 -50.47 -26.36 0.93
N ARG A 38 -49.50 -26.83 1.72
CA ARG A 38 -49.02 -28.21 1.65
C ARG A 38 -49.98 -29.18 2.33
N GLU A 39 -50.63 -28.77 3.41
CA GLU A 39 -51.68 -29.53 4.11
C GLU A 39 -52.92 -29.68 3.23
N GLU A 40 -53.36 -28.62 2.55
CA GLU A 40 -54.48 -28.65 1.62
C GLU A 40 -54.20 -29.61 0.45
N ALA A 41 -52.99 -29.54 -0.12
CA ALA A 41 -52.57 -30.44 -1.20
C ALA A 41 -52.52 -31.92 -0.77
N LEU A 42 -52.18 -32.21 0.48
CA LEU A 42 -52.12 -33.56 1.04
C LEU A 42 -53.46 -34.04 1.62
N GLY A 43 -54.38 -33.12 1.91
CA GLY A 43 -55.65 -33.41 2.59
C GLY A 43 -55.48 -33.85 4.05
N ARG A 44 -54.33 -33.57 4.68
CA ARG A 44 -54.00 -33.94 6.07
C ARG A 44 -52.98 -32.98 6.69
N PRO A 45 -52.86 -32.92 8.02
CA PRO A 45 -51.79 -32.19 8.69
C PRO A 45 -50.39 -32.68 8.30
N LEU A 46 -49.41 -31.77 8.31
CA LEU A 46 -48.01 -32.10 8.03
C LEU A 46 -47.38 -32.88 9.19
N THR A 47 -46.55 -33.85 8.83
CA THR A 47 -45.64 -34.51 9.77
C THR A 47 -44.46 -33.59 10.09
N GLU A 48 -43.80 -33.81 11.22
CA GLU A 48 -42.63 -33.02 11.63
C GLU A 48 -41.50 -33.06 10.58
N ALA A 49 -41.32 -34.19 9.89
CA ALA A 49 -40.35 -34.33 8.80
C ALA A 49 -40.69 -33.47 7.57
N GLU A 50 -41.98 -33.38 7.21
CA GLU A 50 -42.44 -32.55 6.10
C GLU A 50 -42.33 -31.05 6.45
N GLN A 51 -42.63 -30.68 7.70
CA GLN A 51 -42.41 -29.31 8.20
C GLN A 51 -40.93 -28.93 8.14
N GLU A 52 -40.04 -29.83 8.58
CA GLU A 52 -38.59 -29.61 8.50
C GLU A 52 -38.12 -29.47 7.04
N GLU A 53 -38.67 -30.26 6.12
CA GLU A 53 -38.33 -30.16 4.70
C GLU A 53 -38.72 -28.79 4.11
N ILE A 54 -39.92 -28.28 4.41
CA ILE A 54 -40.33 -26.93 4.00
C ILE A 54 -39.38 -25.86 4.57
N LEU A 55 -39.02 -25.96 5.86
CA LEU A 55 -38.07 -25.02 6.47
C LEU A 55 -36.68 -25.11 5.83
N ARG A 56 -36.26 -26.31 5.40
CA ARG A 56 -35.00 -26.53 4.68
C ARG A 56 -35.03 -25.90 3.29
N GLU A 57 -36.15 -25.96 2.59
CA GLU A 57 -36.35 -25.29 1.29
C GLU A 57 -36.31 -23.76 1.42
N ILE A 58 -36.82 -23.21 2.51
CA ILE A 58 -36.73 -21.77 2.79
C ILE A 58 -35.27 -21.35 2.99
N GLY A 59 -34.49 -22.19 3.67
CA GLY A 59 -33.04 -22.11 3.76
C GLY A 59 -32.50 -22.04 5.19
N HIS A 60 -31.18 -22.08 5.32
CA HIS A 60 -30.52 -22.04 6.62
C HIS A 60 -30.82 -20.71 7.34
N PRO A 61 -31.13 -20.69 8.66
CA PRO A 61 -31.49 -19.46 9.39
C PRO A 61 -30.51 -18.30 9.21
N LEU A 62 -29.20 -18.59 9.22
CA LEU A 62 -28.15 -17.59 8.93
C LEU A 62 -28.27 -16.97 7.53
N ALA A 63 -28.56 -17.79 6.52
CA ALA A 63 -28.68 -17.34 5.13
C ALA A 63 -29.98 -16.56 4.89
N VAL A 64 -31.05 -16.88 5.61
CA VAL A 64 -32.31 -16.12 5.57
C VAL A 64 -32.16 -14.79 6.28
N ALA A 65 -31.62 -14.77 7.51
CA ALA A 65 -31.35 -13.54 8.24
C ALA A 65 -30.43 -12.59 7.47
N ALA A 66 -29.45 -13.15 6.75
CA ALA A 66 -28.54 -12.41 5.90
C ALA A 66 -29.27 -11.55 4.84
N ARG A 67 -30.40 -11.98 4.29
CA ARG A 67 -31.13 -11.22 3.27
C ARG A 67 -31.68 -9.89 3.78
N TYR A 68 -31.87 -9.78 5.09
CA TYR A 68 -32.42 -8.60 5.76
C TYR A 68 -31.34 -7.74 6.44
N GLY A 69 -30.05 -8.09 6.31
CA GLY A 69 -28.96 -7.32 6.90
C GLY A 69 -28.81 -5.93 6.24
N SER A 70 -28.69 -4.89 7.06
CA SER A 70 -28.62 -3.48 6.62
C SER A 70 -27.24 -3.04 6.08
N GLY A 71 -26.42 -3.96 5.54
CA GLY A 71 -25.11 -3.60 4.98
C GLY A 71 -24.39 -4.71 4.20
N PRO A 72 -23.21 -4.40 3.64
CA PRO A 72 -22.40 -5.36 2.88
C PRO A 72 -21.99 -6.55 3.76
N GLN A 73 -22.30 -7.77 3.29
CA GLN A 73 -21.95 -9.02 3.99
C GLN A 73 -20.56 -9.54 3.67
N HIS A 74 -19.93 -8.91 2.69
CA HIS A 74 -18.60 -9.24 2.22
C HIS A 74 -17.56 -8.29 2.84
N ILE A 75 -16.38 -8.84 3.13
CA ILE A 75 -15.24 -8.04 3.59
C ILE A 75 -14.71 -7.18 2.43
N VAL A 76 -14.61 -7.78 1.24
CA VAL A 76 -14.26 -7.09 -0.01
C VAL A 76 -15.29 -7.50 -1.06
N GLY A 77 -16.08 -6.55 -1.56
CA GLY A 77 -17.21 -6.84 -2.43
C GLY A 77 -16.81 -7.13 -3.87
N PRO A 78 -17.73 -7.68 -4.68
CA PRO A 78 -17.45 -8.04 -6.07
C PRO A 78 -16.96 -6.85 -6.92
N GLU A 79 -17.40 -5.62 -6.61
CA GLU A 79 -16.92 -4.41 -7.27
C GLU A 79 -15.49 -4.02 -6.87
N LEU A 80 -15.11 -4.24 -5.60
CA LEU A 80 -13.80 -3.87 -5.05
C LEU A 80 -12.76 -4.97 -5.21
N PHE A 81 -13.21 -6.23 -5.33
CA PHE A 81 -12.36 -7.42 -5.33
C PHE A 81 -11.29 -7.41 -6.44
N PRO A 82 -11.59 -7.04 -7.71
CA PRO A 82 -10.55 -6.96 -8.74
C PRO A 82 -9.43 -5.96 -8.40
N TRP A 83 -9.79 -4.83 -7.79
CA TRP A 83 -8.83 -3.80 -7.38
C TRP A 83 -7.99 -4.23 -6.19
N TRP A 84 -8.62 -4.86 -5.20
CA TRP A 84 -7.92 -5.47 -4.07
C TRP A 84 -6.93 -6.52 -4.54
N MET A 85 -7.35 -7.43 -5.43
CA MET A 85 -6.51 -8.48 -5.98
C MET A 85 -5.32 -7.93 -6.77
N PHE A 86 -5.54 -6.89 -7.58
CA PHE A 86 -4.48 -6.19 -8.30
C PHE A 86 -3.46 -5.58 -7.32
N GLY A 87 -3.93 -4.86 -6.30
CA GLY A 87 -3.08 -4.26 -5.28
C GLY A 87 -2.25 -5.29 -4.51
N VAL A 88 -2.88 -6.39 -4.08
CA VAL A 88 -2.18 -7.51 -3.41
C VAL A 88 -1.12 -8.10 -4.32
N ARG A 89 -1.45 -8.42 -5.59
CA ARG A 89 -0.50 -9.03 -6.53
C ARG A 89 0.73 -8.15 -6.75
N VAL A 90 0.52 -6.87 -7.06
CA VAL A 90 1.61 -5.90 -7.27
C VAL A 90 2.44 -5.74 -5.99
N GLY A 91 1.77 -5.67 -4.84
CA GLY A 91 2.42 -5.59 -3.53
C GLY A 91 3.31 -6.79 -3.23
N LEU A 92 2.83 -8.01 -3.47
CA LEU A 92 3.61 -9.23 -3.27
C LEU A 92 4.86 -9.29 -4.17
N ILE A 93 4.73 -8.88 -5.44
CA ILE A 93 5.87 -8.80 -6.36
C ILE A 93 6.91 -7.80 -5.85
N ALA A 94 6.47 -6.65 -5.33
CA ALA A 94 7.37 -5.66 -4.74
C ALA A 94 8.08 -6.22 -3.49
N VAL A 95 7.37 -6.93 -2.61
CA VAL A 95 7.96 -7.59 -1.43
C VAL A 95 9.06 -8.56 -1.86
N VAL A 96 8.80 -9.44 -2.84
CA VAL A 96 9.78 -10.38 -3.38
C VAL A 96 10.99 -9.67 -3.96
N ALA A 97 10.76 -8.63 -4.77
CA ALA A 97 11.85 -7.88 -5.40
C ALA A 97 12.76 -7.20 -4.36
N ILE A 98 12.16 -6.60 -3.32
CA ILE A 98 12.89 -5.89 -2.26
C ILE A 98 13.67 -6.88 -1.39
N THR A 99 13.03 -7.95 -0.90
CA THR A 99 13.70 -8.92 -0.03
C THR A 99 14.76 -9.73 -0.78
N GLY A 100 14.49 -10.08 -2.04
CA GLY A 100 15.44 -10.76 -2.91
C GLY A 100 16.66 -9.90 -3.23
N LEU A 101 16.47 -8.63 -3.56
CA LEU A 101 17.58 -7.69 -3.77
C LEU A 101 18.39 -7.49 -2.48
N GLY A 102 17.72 -7.35 -1.33
CA GLY A 102 18.38 -7.22 -0.03
C GLY A 102 19.25 -8.43 0.32
N ALA A 103 18.75 -9.65 0.09
CA ALA A 103 19.55 -10.85 0.26
C ALA A 103 20.73 -10.92 -0.71
N LEU A 104 20.52 -10.60 -1.99
CA LEU A 104 21.59 -10.60 -2.99
C LEU A 104 22.72 -9.66 -2.58
N VAL A 105 22.40 -8.44 -2.13
CA VAL A 105 23.39 -7.47 -1.66
C VAL A 105 24.20 -8.05 -0.50
N ARG A 106 23.55 -8.60 0.54
CA ARG A 106 24.24 -9.18 1.71
C ARG A 106 25.16 -10.35 1.36
N ILE A 107 24.74 -11.17 0.39
CA ILE A 107 25.56 -12.29 -0.11
C ILE A 107 26.79 -11.76 -0.85
N VAL A 108 26.61 -10.75 -1.71
CA VAL A 108 27.69 -10.18 -2.53
C VAL A 108 28.68 -9.38 -1.67
N THR A 109 28.21 -8.69 -0.62
CA THR A 109 29.08 -7.93 0.30
C THR A 109 29.82 -8.82 1.30
N GLY A 110 29.40 -10.08 1.46
CA GLY A 110 30.01 -11.02 2.40
C GLY A 110 29.62 -10.78 3.86
N ASP A 111 28.57 -9.99 4.13
CA ASP A 111 28.09 -9.69 5.48
C ASP A 111 27.46 -10.92 6.16
N GLU A 112 26.87 -11.84 5.39
CA GLU A 112 26.25 -13.07 5.91
C GLU A 112 26.53 -14.30 5.04
N GLU A 113 26.51 -15.49 5.66
CA GLU A 113 26.49 -16.76 4.95
C GLU A 113 25.23 -16.86 4.06
N ALA A 114 25.40 -17.32 2.82
CA ALA A 114 24.32 -17.36 1.84
C ALA A 114 23.06 -18.10 2.33
N GLY A 115 23.22 -19.19 3.07
CA GLY A 115 22.09 -19.92 3.66
C GLY A 115 21.28 -19.10 4.66
N ARG A 116 21.97 -18.28 5.47
CA ARG A 116 21.32 -17.42 6.47
C ARG A 116 20.62 -16.24 5.81
N ALA A 117 21.25 -15.60 4.82
CA ALA A 117 20.65 -14.50 4.05
C ALA A 117 19.38 -14.95 3.31
N ILE A 118 19.42 -16.15 2.69
CA ILE A 118 18.25 -16.75 2.02
C ILE A 118 17.14 -17.05 3.03
N GLY A 119 17.49 -17.64 4.18
CA GLY A 119 16.53 -17.93 5.25
C GLY A 119 15.83 -16.67 5.79
N GLN A 120 16.58 -15.60 6.01
CA GLN A 120 16.03 -14.30 6.45
C GLN A 120 15.15 -13.65 5.39
N ALA A 121 15.53 -13.72 4.11
CA ALA A 121 14.72 -13.19 3.01
C ALA A 121 13.40 -13.95 2.87
N PHE A 122 13.42 -15.28 3.02
CA PHE A 122 12.21 -16.09 3.02
C PHE A 122 11.28 -15.73 4.20
N HIS A 123 11.84 -15.63 5.41
CA HIS A 123 11.08 -15.22 6.59
C HIS A 123 10.46 -13.83 6.41
N SER A 124 11.23 -12.87 5.89
CA SER A 124 10.76 -11.51 5.61
C SER A 124 9.69 -11.49 4.53
N MET A 125 9.87 -12.25 3.45
CA MET A 125 8.87 -12.37 2.38
C MET A 125 7.55 -12.96 2.91
N PHE A 126 7.61 -14.01 3.72
CA PHE A 126 6.42 -14.65 4.27
C PHE A 126 5.65 -13.69 5.20
N ASN A 127 6.35 -13.05 6.15
CA ASN A 127 5.74 -12.09 7.05
C ASN A 127 5.18 -10.87 6.27
N GLY A 128 5.96 -10.41 5.30
CA GLY A 128 5.56 -9.44 4.27
C GLY A 128 4.24 -9.78 3.59
N ALA A 129 4.15 -10.99 3.04
CA ALA A 129 2.95 -11.40 2.33
C ALA A 129 1.71 -11.40 3.23
N VAL A 130 1.80 -12.00 4.43
CA VAL A 130 0.68 -12.10 5.38
C VAL A 130 0.18 -10.71 5.79
N MET A 131 1.08 -9.81 6.19
CA MET A 131 0.73 -8.46 6.61
C MET A 131 0.19 -7.60 5.46
N LEU A 132 0.78 -7.70 4.26
CA LEU A 132 0.32 -6.95 3.09
C LEU A 132 -1.11 -7.33 2.73
N ILE A 133 -1.40 -8.64 2.72
CA ILE A 133 -2.75 -9.16 2.49
C ILE A 133 -3.69 -8.69 3.62
N GLY A 134 -3.25 -8.75 4.88
CA GLY A 134 -4.02 -8.29 6.03
C GLY A 134 -4.43 -6.82 5.94
N PHE A 135 -3.46 -5.92 5.74
CA PHE A 135 -3.73 -4.49 5.59
C PHE A 135 -4.55 -4.16 4.35
N ALA A 136 -4.27 -4.81 3.21
CA ALA A 136 -5.08 -4.64 2.00
C ALA A 136 -6.54 -5.07 2.26
N THR A 137 -6.75 -6.14 3.02
CA THR A 137 -8.09 -6.63 3.41
C THR A 137 -8.79 -5.66 4.35
N ILE A 138 -8.10 -5.11 5.35
CA ILE A 138 -8.65 -4.08 6.25
C ILE A 138 -9.02 -2.81 5.46
N ALA A 139 -8.15 -2.36 4.55
CA ALA A 139 -8.44 -1.22 3.68
C ALA A 139 -9.65 -1.50 2.79
N GLY A 140 -9.72 -2.70 2.21
CA GLY A 140 -10.87 -3.17 1.43
C GLY A 140 -12.16 -3.13 2.26
N PHE A 141 -12.12 -3.64 3.48
CA PHE A 141 -13.24 -3.62 4.42
C PHE A 141 -13.71 -2.20 4.75
N ILE A 142 -12.79 -1.29 5.05
CA ILE A 142 -13.13 0.12 5.35
C ILE A 142 -13.79 0.77 4.13
N ILE A 143 -13.22 0.58 2.93
CA ILE A 143 -13.75 1.15 1.68
C ILE A 143 -15.14 0.59 1.38
N GLU A 144 -15.35 -0.71 1.57
CA GLU A 144 -16.62 -1.37 1.29
C GLU A 144 -17.74 -0.89 2.21
N ARG A 145 -17.44 -0.49 3.44
CA ARG A 145 -18.42 0.03 4.41
C ARG A 145 -18.80 1.49 4.18
N GLN A 146 -18.15 2.20 3.26
CA GLN A 146 -18.50 3.58 2.91
C GLN A 146 -19.70 3.61 1.95
N LYS A 147 -20.70 4.47 2.24
CA LYS A 147 -21.87 4.65 1.37
C LYS A 147 -21.49 5.10 -0.04
N GLU A 148 -20.44 5.91 -0.13
CA GLU A 148 -19.88 6.36 -1.39
C GLU A 148 -18.49 5.79 -1.58
N LYS A 149 -18.32 4.97 -2.62
CA LYS A 149 -17.02 4.40 -2.95
C LYS A 149 -16.06 5.52 -3.41
N PRO A 150 -14.75 5.35 -3.20
CA PRO A 150 -13.75 6.30 -3.68
C PRO A 150 -13.92 6.64 -5.16
N ARG A 151 -13.74 7.91 -5.49
CA ARG A 151 -13.97 8.45 -6.84
C ARG A 151 -13.14 7.75 -7.92
N PHE A 152 -11.96 7.21 -7.57
CA PHE A 152 -11.12 6.45 -8.51
C PHE A 152 -11.75 5.12 -8.97
N LEU A 153 -12.65 4.52 -8.16
CA LEU A 153 -13.41 3.33 -8.55
C LEU A 153 -14.61 3.69 -9.44
N ARG A 154 -15.23 4.86 -9.18
CA ARG A 154 -16.43 5.32 -9.88
C ARG A 154 -16.13 6.04 -11.20
N GLU A 155 -15.08 6.84 -11.24
CA GLU A 155 -14.74 7.75 -12.34
C GLU A 155 -13.38 7.38 -12.95
N TRP A 156 -13.23 6.12 -13.33
CA TRP A 156 -12.05 5.68 -14.05
C TRP A 156 -12.08 6.22 -15.48
N ARG A 157 -10.91 6.64 -15.97
CA ARG A 157 -10.74 7.08 -17.35
C ARG A 157 -10.09 5.97 -18.14
N VAL A 158 -10.60 5.70 -19.35
CA VAL A 158 -10.00 4.77 -20.33
C VAL A 158 -8.50 5.04 -20.52
N LYS A 159 -8.07 6.30 -20.39
CA LYS A 159 -6.70 6.74 -20.56
C LYS A 159 -5.74 6.27 -19.45
N ASP A 160 -6.25 5.82 -18.32
CA ASP A 160 -5.48 5.42 -17.12
C ASP A 160 -5.38 3.88 -16.98
N LEU A 161 -5.90 3.12 -17.95
CA LEU A 161 -5.94 1.65 -17.94
C LEU A 161 -4.56 0.98 -18.10
N GLY A 162 -3.53 1.70 -18.56
CA GLY A 162 -2.19 1.14 -18.79
C GLY A 162 -1.52 0.58 -17.53
N LEU A 163 -1.94 1.00 -16.33
CA LEU A 163 -1.45 0.45 -15.07
C LEU A 163 -1.87 -1.02 -14.87
N PHE A 164 -3.02 -1.43 -15.44
CA PHE A 164 -3.51 -2.81 -15.40
C PHE A 164 -2.75 -3.73 -16.36
N GLU A 165 -2.25 -3.19 -17.48
CA GLU A 165 -1.43 -3.98 -18.43
C GLU A 165 -0.17 -4.51 -17.75
N PHE A 166 0.47 -3.70 -16.90
CA PHE A 166 1.65 -4.12 -16.12
C PHE A 166 1.33 -5.30 -15.17
N GLY A 167 0.26 -5.21 -14.39
CA GLY A 167 -0.14 -6.32 -13.50
C GLY A 167 -0.65 -7.58 -14.22
N SER A 168 -1.15 -7.43 -15.46
CA SER A 168 -1.54 -8.55 -16.33
C SER A 168 -0.35 -9.22 -17.02
N SER A 169 0.73 -8.49 -17.29
CA SER A 169 1.96 -9.05 -17.87
C SER A 169 2.71 -9.97 -16.90
N LEU A 170 2.45 -9.84 -15.60
CA LEU A 170 2.96 -10.69 -14.52
C LEU A 170 1.90 -11.72 -14.10
N ASN A 171 1.25 -12.37 -15.08
CA ASN A 171 0.31 -13.46 -14.86
C ASN A 171 1.06 -14.79 -14.60
N ALA A 172 0.42 -15.73 -13.90
CA ALA A 172 0.96 -17.06 -13.58
C ALA A 172 1.46 -17.80 -14.83
N GLU A 173 0.80 -17.62 -15.98
CA GLU A 173 1.20 -18.22 -17.28
C GLU A 173 2.46 -17.59 -17.89
N ALA A 174 2.75 -16.32 -17.59
CA ALA A 174 3.99 -15.67 -18.03
C ALA A 174 5.16 -16.14 -17.17
N VAL A 175 4.95 -16.29 -15.86
CA VAL A 175 5.94 -16.84 -14.93
C VAL A 175 6.20 -18.33 -15.23
N SER A 176 5.16 -19.11 -15.50
CA SER A 176 5.33 -20.53 -15.84
C SER A 176 6.09 -20.72 -17.15
N ARG A 177 5.80 -19.91 -18.18
CA ARG A 177 6.57 -19.91 -19.43
C ARG A 177 8.01 -19.45 -19.22
N GLY A 178 8.24 -18.40 -18.44
CA GLY A 178 9.60 -17.97 -18.11
C GLY A 178 10.43 -19.05 -17.41
N LEU A 179 9.80 -19.84 -16.53
CA LEU A 179 10.44 -20.97 -15.83
C LEU A 179 10.64 -22.22 -16.73
N GLN A 180 9.72 -22.49 -17.65
CA GLN A 180 9.78 -23.67 -18.53
C GLN A 180 10.63 -23.44 -19.78
N GLU A 181 10.51 -22.27 -20.39
CA GLU A 181 11.03 -21.96 -21.72
C GLU A 181 12.22 -20.98 -21.66
N GLY A 182 12.51 -20.40 -20.49
CA GLY A 182 13.61 -19.44 -20.29
C GLY A 182 13.36 -18.06 -20.92
N GLU A 183 12.17 -17.83 -21.49
CA GLU A 183 11.83 -16.61 -22.22
C GLU A 183 11.13 -15.59 -21.30
N TRP A 184 11.91 -14.61 -20.82
CA TRP A 184 11.40 -13.51 -20.00
C TRP A 184 11.03 -12.30 -20.87
N SER A 185 9.81 -12.28 -21.39
CA SER A 185 9.30 -11.15 -22.17
C SER A 185 8.78 -10.03 -21.25
N VAL A 186 9.66 -9.17 -20.76
CA VAL A 186 9.25 -7.92 -20.08
C VAL A 186 8.99 -6.87 -21.15
N LYS A 187 7.73 -6.74 -21.60
CA LYS A 187 7.33 -5.56 -22.38
C LYS A 187 7.46 -4.33 -21.48
N THR A 188 8.54 -3.57 -21.68
CA THR A 188 8.72 -2.28 -21.02
C THR A 188 7.59 -1.35 -21.46
N PRO A 189 6.79 -0.81 -20.52
CA PRO A 189 5.70 0.06 -20.91
C PRO A 189 6.26 1.28 -21.64
N SER A 190 5.63 1.64 -22.75
CA SER A 190 5.92 2.90 -23.43
C SER A 190 5.76 4.07 -22.44
N ARG A 191 6.76 4.96 -22.38
CA ARG A 191 6.92 6.15 -21.51
C ARG A 191 5.82 6.35 -20.45
N PRO A 192 6.14 6.36 -19.14
CA PRO A 192 5.14 6.62 -18.11
C PRO A 192 4.42 7.95 -18.36
N ARG A 193 3.15 7.89 -18.76
CA ARG A 193 2.31 9.08 -18.96
C ARG A 193 2.14 9.76 -17.61
N ARG A 194 2.35 11.09 -17.56
CA ARG A 194 2.27 11.90 -16.34
C ARG A 194 0.94 11.62 -15.62
N ALA A 195 1.02 11.03 -14.42
CA ALA A 195 -0.13 10.77 -13.58
C ALA A 195 -0.88 12.06 -13.23
N SER A 196 -2.20 11.98 -13.11
CA SER A 196 -3.06 13.12 -12.73
C SER A 196 -2.61 13.70 -11.37
N PRO A 197 -2.81 15.01 -11.10
CA PRO A 197 -2.43 15.61 -9.83
C PRO A 197 -2.99 14.88 -8.60
N MET A 198 -4.23 14.40 -8.69
CA MET A 198 -4.89 13.61 -7.65
C MET A 198 -4.25 12.22 -7.48
N ALA A 199 -3.99 11.49 -8.58
CA ALA A 199 -3.34 10.18 -8.50
C ALA A 199 -1.92 10.28 -7.92
N ARG A 200 -1.19 11.35 -8.22
CA ARG A 200 0.11 11.65 -7.60
C ARG A 200 0.00 11.92 -6.10
N ALA A 201 -1.01 12.67 -5.67
CA ALA A 201 -1.23 12.97 -4.26
C ALA A 201 -1.60 11.70 -3.47
N VAL A 202 -2.53 10.89 -3.98
CA VAL A 202 -2.89 9.60 -3.37
C VAL A 202 -1.69 8.65 -3.33
N GLY A 203 -0.98 8.49 -4.45
CA GLY A 203 0.22 7.65 -4.50
C GLY A 203 1.33 8.12 -3.54
N SER A 204 1.51 9.43 -3.41
CA SER A 204 2.46 10.04 -2.47
C SER A 204 2.04 9.79 -1.02
N ALA A 205 0.76 10.01 -0.67
CA ALA A 205 0.26 9.76 0.68
C ALA A 205 0.41 8.29 1.09
N VAL A 206 0.05 7.36 0.20
CA VAL A 206 0.23 5.92 0.42
C VAL A 206 1.71 5.58 0.56
N GLY A 207 2.56 6.07 -0.35
CA GLY A 207 4.01 5.85 -0.31
C GLY A 207 4.64 6.32 1.00
N TRP A 208 4.34 7.54 1.44
CA TRP A 208 4.82 8.06 2.72
C TRP A 208 4.27 7.30 3.92
N SER A 209 3.03 6.80 3.85
CA SER A 209 2.46 5.98 4.92
C SER A 209 3.24 4.67 5.07
N VAL A 210 3.57 4.01 3.95
CA VAL A 210 4.41 2.80 3.93
C VAL A 210 5.81 3.11 4.48
N VAL A 211 6.45 4.18 4.02
CA VAL A 211 7.78 4.61 4.49
C VAL A 211 7.78 4.89 5.99
N LEU A 212 6.78 5.60 6.52
CA LEU A 212 6.68 5.90 7.94
C LEU A 212 6.48 4.66 8.79
N LEU A 213 5.56 3.79 8.38
CA LEU A 213 5.32 2.55 9.11
C LEU A 213 6.61 1.71 9.14
N TRP A 214 7.37 1.67 8.02
CA TRP A 214 8.67 0.99 7.99
C TRP A 214 9.69 1.68 8.92
N TRP A 215 9.80 3.01 8.85
CA TRP A 215 10.71 3.81 9.66
C TRP A 215 10.49 3.66 11.17
N ILE A 216 9.24 3.53 11.59
CA ILE A 216 8.82 3.32 12.99
C ILE A 216 9.09 1.87 13.43
N GLY A 217 9.28 0.94 12.49
CA GLY A 217 9.35 -0.50 12.76
C GLY A 217 7.97 -1.15 12.94
N TRP A 218 6.89 -0.45 12.60
CA TRP A 218 5.51 -0.95 12.63
C TRP A 218 5.07 -1.61 11.32
N LEU A 219 5.90 -1.55 10.28
CA LEU A 219 5.73 -2.32 9.06
C LEU A 219 6.65 -3.55 9.13
N PRO A 220 6.20 -4.67 9.73
CA PRO A 220 7.00 -5.89 9.79
C PRO A 220 7.06 -6.63 8.46
N LEU A 221 6.73 -5.96 7.33
CA LEU A 221 6.89 -6.55 6.00
C LEU A 221 8.36 -6.89 5.70
N THR A 222 9.29 -6.20 6.36
CA THR A 222 10.72 -6.46 6.34
C THR A 222 11.28 -6.12 7.72
N HIS A 223 11.86 -7.07 8.45
CA HIS A 223 12.64 -6.79 9.69
C HIS A 223 13.98 -6.08 9.39
N VAL A 224 14.09 -5.42 8.24
CA VAL A 224 15.26 -4.67 7.82
C VAL A 224 15.14 -3.29 8.45
N SER A 225 15.71 -3.12 9.63
CA SER A 225 15.92 -1.78 10.21
C SER A 225 16.93 -1.00 9.35
N PRO A 226 16.91 0.35 9.40
CA PRO A 226 17.83 1.16 8.61
C PRO A 226 19.30 0.79 8.85
N GLU A 227 19.69 0.44 10.08
CA GLU A 227 21.05 -0.02 10.38
C GLU A 227 21.41 -1.37 9.72
N ALA A 228 20.42 -2.24 9.49
CA ALA A 228 20.60 -3.53 8.84
C ALA A 228 20.79 -3.42 7.32
N LEU A 229 20.68 -2.21 6.76
CA LEU A 229 21.07 -1.92 5.37
C LEU A 229 22.57 -1.61 5.23
N GLY A 230 23.26 -1.34 6.35
CA GLY A 230 24.69 -1.07 6.36
C GLY A 230 25.53 -2.34 6.52
N GLY A 231 26.79 -2.25 6.11
CA GLY A 231 27.84 -3.23 6.38
C GLY A 231 29.19 -2.53 6.49
N ILE A 232 30.27 -3.28 6.72
CA ILE A 232 31.63 -2.71 6.75
C ILE A 232 32.20 -2.73 5.33
N ILE A 233 32.31 -1.56 4.70
CA ILE A 233 32.74 -1.47 3.29
C ILE A 233 33.91 -0.48 3.19
N GLY A 234 35.05 -0.96 2.69
CA GLY A 234 36.25 -0.13 2.55
C GLY A 234 36.78 0.44 3.87
N GLY A 235 36.60 -0.29 4.98
CA GLY A 235 37.03 0.13 6.33
C GLY A 235 36.09 1.13 7.02
N VAL A 236 34.95 1.47 6.41
CA VAL A 236 33.92 2.32 6.99
C VAL A 236 32.74 1.47 7.46
N ASP A 237 32.33 1.63 8.71
CA ASP A 237 31.17 0.96 9.30
C ASP A 237 29.89 1.75 9.02
N TYR A 238 29.17 1.36 7.96
CA TYR A 238 27.92 2.02 7.57
C TYR A 238 26.75 1.62 8.45
N SER A 239 26.80 0.45 9.11
CA SER A 239 25.74 -0.01 10.00
C SER A 239 25.63 0.92 11.20
N LEU A 240 26.77 1.25 11.83
CA LEU A 240 26.82 2.21 12.95
C LEU A 240 26.36 3.60 12.51
N MET A 241 26.83 4.09 11.36
CA MET A 241 26.43 5.40 10.83
C MET A 241 24.93 5.50 10.56
N LEU A 242 24.33 4.44 10.01
CA LEU A 242 22.89 4.40 9.73
C LEU A 242 22.07 4.29 11.02
N GLY A 243 22.55 3.57 12.03
CA GLY A 243 21.94 3.52 13.36
C GLY A 243 21.94 4.90 14.05
N ASP A 244 23.08 5.58 14.06
CA ASP A 244 23.19 6.94 14.61
C ASP A 244 22.29 7.94 13.85
N LEU A 245 22.26 7.85 12.52
CA LEU A 245 21.36 8.65 11.69
C LEU A 245 19.89 8.37 12.00
N HIS A 246 19.50 7.10 12.11
CA HIS A 246 18.13 6.71 12.44
C HIS A 246 17.72 7.25 13.81
N ALA A 247 18.57 7.13 14.83
CA ALA A 247 18.30 7.67 16.16
C ALA A 247 18.10 9.19 16.16
N LEU A 248 18.97 9.94 15.46
CA LEU A 248 18.88 11.40 15.37
C LEU A 248 17.69 11.88 14.54
N LEU A 249 17.37 11.17 13.46
CA LEU A 249 16.30 11.53 12.52
C LEU A 249 14.97 10.86 12.83
N TYR A 250 14.87 10.05 13.89
CA TYR A 250 13.69 9.26 14.21
C TYR A 250 12.42 10.13 14.22
N TRP A 251 12.39 11.13 15.10
CA TRP A 251 11.25 12.05 15.24
C TRP A 251 11.12 13.04 14.07
N PRO A 252 12.19 13.71 13.60
CA PRO A 252 12.11 14.60 12.45
C PRO A 252 11.47 13.95 11.21
N VAL A 253 11.84 12.71 10.88
CA VAL A 253 11.28 11.97 9.72
C VAL A 253 9.82 11.62 9.94
N ILE A 254 9.43 11.22 11.15
CA ILE A 254 8.02 10.94 11.49
C ILE A 254 7.17 12.20 11.31
N ILE A 255 7.59 13.32 11.89
CA ILE A 255 6.87 14.60 11.79
C ILE A 255 6.78 15.05 10.33
N PHE A 256 7.89 14.99 9.59
CA PHE A 256 7.91 15.32 8.17
C PHE A 256 6.93 14.46 7.36
N GLY A 257 6.98 13.13 7.54
CA GLY A 257 6.11 12.22 6.81
C GLY A 257 4.64 12.42 7.16
N LEU A 258 4.30 12.63 8.44
CA LEU A 258 2.92 12.89 8.86
C LEU A 258 2.39 14.18 8.24
N LEU A 259 3.17 15.26 8.28
CA LEU A 259 2.83 16.53 7.62
C LEU A 259 2.68 16.33 6.11
N ARG A 260 3.51 15.49 5.50
CA ARG A 260 3.44 15.17 4.07
C ARG A 260 2.17 14.43 3.71
N ILE A 261 1.80 13.40 4.47
CA ILE A 261 0.56 12.64 4.27
C ILE A 261 -0.66 13.55 4.43
N VAL A 262 -0.70 14.34 5.51
CA VAL A 262 -1.80 15.28 5.76
C VAL A 262 -1.91 16.30 4.63
N PHE A 263 -0.78 16.84 4.15
CA PHE A 263 -0.75 17.73 3.00
C PHE A 263 -1.27 17.08 1.71
N ASP A 264 -0.84 15.85 1.42
CA ASP A 264 -1.28 15.14 0.23
C ASP A 264 -2.79 14.80 0.28
N VAL A 265 -3.32 14.45 1.46
CA VAL A 265 -4.77 14.29 1.68
C VAL A 265 -5.52 15.60 1.46
N MET A 266 -5.02 16.72 2.01
CA MET A 266 -5.61 18.04 1.76
C MET A 266 -5.59 18.42 0.28
N ARG A 267 -4.53 18.04 -0.44
CA ARG A 267 -4.41 18.27 -1.88
C ARG A 267 -5.42 17.48 -2.69
N VAL A 268 -5.76 16.26 -2.25
CA VAL A 268 -6.87 15.47 -2.85
C VAL A 268 -8.20 16.18 -2.66
N ALA A 269 -8.43 16.81 -1.50
CA ALA A 269 -9.66 17.56 -1.23
C ALA A 269 -9.74 18.90 -1.99
N ARG A 270 -8.61 19.48 -2.43
CA ARG A 270 -8.53 20.78 -3.12
C ARG A 270 -7.67 20.73 -4.39
N PRO A 271 -8.06 19.95 -5.41
CA PRO A 271 -7.21 19.66 -6.57
C PRO A 271 -6.85 20.89 -7.42
N ASP A 272 -7.69 21.93 -7.44
CA ASP A 272 -7.53 23.10 -8.31
C ASP A 272 -6.67 24.22 -7.70
N SER A 273 -6.18 24.03 -6.47
CA SER A 273 -5.46 25.06 -5.72
C SER A 273 -3.96 25.07 -6.04
N ALA A 274 -3.59 25.71 -7.15
CA ALA A 274 -2.19 25.87 -7.58
C ALA A 274 -1.31 26.54 -6.49
N ARG A 275 -1.84 27.56 -5.81
CA ARG A 275 -1.16 28.28 -4.72
C ARG A 275 -0.90 27.42 -3.49
N PHE A 276 -1.84 26.54 -3.13
CA PHE A 276 -1.69 25.62 -2.01
C PHE A 276 -0.62 24.55 -2.30
N THR A 277 -0.62 24.03 -3.53
CA THR A 277 0.44 23.12 -4.00
C THR A 277 1.81 23.79 -3.96
N ALA A 278 1.90 25.04 -4.41
CA ALA A 278 3.14 25.82 -4.39
C ALA A 278 3.66 26.02 -2.96
N LEU A 279 2.79 26.34 -2.00
CA LEU A 279 3.15 26.53 -0.60
C LEU A 279 3.73 25.24 0.02
N GLY A 280 3.14 24.08 -0.27
CA GLY A 280 3.72 22.79 0.14
C GLY A 280 5.07 22.51 -0.51
N ASP A 281 5.21 22.75 -1.82
CA ASP A 281 6.50 22.54 -2.52
C ASP A 281 7.62 23.40 -1.91
N ILE A 282 7.33 24.64 -1.51
CA ILE A 282 8.26 25.51 -0.77
C ILE A 282 8.58 24.92 0.60
N GLY A 283 7.57 24.61 1.41
CA GLY A 283 7.78 24.13 2.78
C GLY A 283 8.56 22.82 2.84
N PHE A 284 8.13 21.81 2.08
CA PHE A 284 8.82 20.52 2.04
C PHE A 284 10.18 20.61 1.36
N GLY A 285 10.33 21.44 0.32
CA GLY A 285 11.62 21.68 -0.31
C GLY A 285 12.62 22.36 0.64
N ALA A 286 12.18 23.31 1.46
CA ALA A 286 13.03 23.96 2.46
C ALA A 286 13.47 22.98 3.56
N ALA A 287 12.55 22.14 4.03
CA ALA A 287 12.86 21.08 4.98
C ALA A 287 13.86 20.04 4.41
N GLU A 288 13.66 19.61 3.15
CA GLU A 288 14.60 18.73 2.44
C GLU A 288 15.98 19.38 2.27
N ALA A 289 16.04 20.66 1.87
CA ALA A 289 17.30 21.39 1.72
C ALA A 289 18.04 21.52 3.05
N THR A 290 17.30 21.76 4.14
CA THR A 290 17.85 21.83 5.50
C THR A 290 18.41 20.47 5.92
N LEU A 291 17.69 19.38 5.65
CA LEU A 291 18.15 18.02 5.92
C LEU A 291 19.44 17.70 5.15
N PHE A 292 19.50 17.95 3.84
CA PHE A 292 20.69 17.67 3.05
C PHE A 292 21.89 18.54 3.46
N GLY A 293 21.65 19.82 3.80
CA GLY A 293 22.69 20.69 4.35
C GLY A 293 23.22 20.18 5.70
N TRP A 294 22.34 19.69 6.57
CA TRP A 294 22.74 19.06 7.83
C TRP A 294 23.49 17.74 7.60
N LEU A 295 23.04 16.90 6.66
CA LEU A 295 23.74 15.67 6.27
C LEU A 295 25.17 15.96 5.81
N TRP A 296 25.34 17.00 5.00
CA TRP A 296 26.63 17.43 4.49
C TRP A 296 27.58 17.96 5.58
N LEU A 297 27.07 18.75 6.53
CA LEU A 297 27.91 19.51 7.46
C LEU A 297 28.10 18.83 8.82
N TYR A 298 27.04 18.29 9.41
CA TYR A 298 27.01 17.98 10.85
C TYR A 298 26.68 16.52 11.18
N SER A 299 26.12 15.77 10.24
CA SER A 299 25.65 14.42 10.50
C SER A 299 26.78 13.38 10.67
N PRO A 300 26.49 12.18 11.22
CA PRO A 300 27.44 11.07 11.29
C PRO A 300 28.08 10.72 9.93
N VAL A 301 27.32 10.84 8.83
CA VAL A 301 27.82 10.56 7.46
C VAL A 301 28.66 11.70 6.87
N SER A 302 28.67 12.90 7.49
CA SER A 302 29.47 14.05 7.06
C SER A 302 30.95 13.68 6.87
N LYS A 303 31.50 12.84 7.75
CA LYS A 303 32.90 12.36 7.67
C LYS A 303 33.26 11.68 6.35
N VAL A 304 32.26 11.13 5.66
CA VAL A 304 32.41 10.34 4.43
C VAL A 304 32.05 11.17 3.19
N VAL A 305 31.01 12.02 3.31
CA VAL A 305 30.44 12.78 2.19
C VAL A 305 30.98 14.20 2.08
N PHE A 306 31.44 14.81 3.17
CA PHE A 306 31.84 16.21 3.18
C PHE A 306 33.09 16.42 2.33
N VAL A 307 33.03 17.45 1.49
CA VAL A 307 34.16 17.93 0.72
C VAL A 307 34.27 19.45 0.90
N PRO A 308 35.45 19.96 1.30
CA PRO A 308 35.58 21.37 1.70
C PRO A 308 35.59 22.33 0.51
N THR A 309 35.97 21.87 -0.69
CA THR A 309 36.13 22.72 -1.87
C THR A 309 35.45 22.11 -3.10
N VAL A 310 35.08 22.98 -4.04
CA VAL A 310 34.52 22.56 -5.33
C VAL A 310 35.55 21.77 -6.15
N GLU A 311 36.82 22.12 -6.05
CA GLU A 311 37.91 21.41 -6.73
C GLU A 311 38.02 19.97 -6.25
N ALA A 312 38.10 19.75 -4.93
CA ALA A 312 38.14 18.40 -4.37
C ALA A 312 36.87 17.59 -4.69
N PHE A 313 35.73 18.26 -4.85
CA PHE A 313 34.49 17.59 -5.28
C PHE A 313 34.61 17.13 -6.74
N ILE A 314 35.07 18.01 -7.63
CA ILE A 314 35.27 17.69 -9.05
C ILE A 314 36.30 16.59 -9.22
N ASP A 315 37.41 16.64 -8.49
CA ASP A 315 38.48 15.63 -8.55
C ASP A 315 37.97 14.27 -8.12
N ARG A 316 37.20 14.20 -7.02
CA ARG A 316 36.60 12.97 -6.54
C ARG A 316 35.59 12.37 -7.53
N VAL A 317 34.82 13.22 -8.21
CA VAL A 317 33.88 12.78 -9.27
C VAL A 317 34.65 12.31 -10.50
N ARG A 318 35.70 13.04 -10.91
CA ARG A 318 36.53 12.69 -12.06
C ARG A 318 37.21 11.34 -11.86
N ASP A 319 37.86 11.15 -10.71
CA ASP A 319 38.54 9.90 -10.35
C ASP A 319 37.57 8.70 -10.37
N MET A 320 36.33 8.89 -9.90
CA MET A 320 35.28 7.87 -9.98
C MET A 320 34.97 7.44 -11.43
N PHE A 321 34.90 8.39 -12.36
CA PHE A 321 34.63 8.09 -13.77
C PHE A 321 35.85 7.55 -14.52
N GLU A 322 37.06 8.05 -14.22
CA GLU A 322 38.30 7.62 -14.86
C GLU A 322 38.75 6.23 -14.40
N SER A 323 38.61 5.93 -13.11
CA SER A 323 38.93 4.60 -12.55
C SER A 323 37.89 3.54 -12.88
N GLY A 324 36.67 3.93 -13.26
CA GLY A 324 35.53 3.03 -13.45
C GLY A 324 35.01 2.40 -12.14
N TRP A 325 35.57 2.79 -10.99
CA TRP A 325 35.18 2.30 -9.67
C TRP A 325 34.28 3.31 -8.96
N TRP A 326 33.20 2.83 -8.36
CA TRP A 326 32.16 3.67 -7.77
C TRP A 326 32.10 3.48 -6.24
N PRO A 327 33.00 4.13 -5.48
CA PRO A 327 33.00 4.05 -4.03
C PRO A 327 31.68 4.53 -3.45
N ILE A 328 31.15 3.77 -2.48
CA ILE A 328 29.97 4.17 -1.69
C ILE A 328 30.11 5.59 -1.13
N PRO A 329 31.25 6.02 -0.57
CA PRO A 329 31.45 7.40 -0.13
C PRO A 329 31.18 8.46 -1.20
N SER A 330 31.63 8.24 -2.44
CA SER A 330 31.44 9.18 -3.55
C SER A 330 30.02 9.16 -4.07
N ILE A 331 29.37 7.98 -4.10
CA ILE A 331 27.95 7.86 -4.43
C ILE A 331 27.11 8.64 -3.40
N LEU A 332 27.36 8.43 -2.10
CA LEU A 332 26.64 9.13 -1.02
C LEU A 332 26.85 10.65 -1.10
N MET A 333 28.08 11.11 -1.36
CA MET A 333 28.38 12.51 -1.59
C MET A 333 27.53 13.09 -2.73
N LEU A 334 27.48 12.40 -3.88
CA LEU A 334 26.67 12.82 -5.03
C LEU A 334 25.18 12.85 -4.67
N CYS A 335 24.67 11.82 -4.00
CA CYS A 335 23.27 11.76 -3.57
C CYS A 335 22.89 12.93 -2.66
N VAL A 336 23.74 13.29 -1.68
CA VAL A 336 23.48 14.43 -0.79
C VAL A 336 23.55 15.75 -1.56
N ALA A 337 24.56 15.95 -2.42
CA ALA A 337 24.72 17.16 -3.21
C ALA A 337 23.58 17.38 -4.21
N PHE A 338 23.22 16.35 -4.98
CA PHE A 338 22.10 16.43 -5.92
C PHE A 338 20.75 16.51 -5.20
N GLY A 339 20.60 15.85 -4.04
CA GLY A 339 19.42 15.97 -3.18
C GLY A 339 19.20 17.42 -2.73
N PHE A 340 20.27 18.08 -2.28
CA PHE A 340 20.22 19.51 -1.93
C PHE A 340 19.82 20.38 -3.12
N LEU A 341 20.44 20.19 -4.28
CA LEU A 341 20.10 20.94 -5.50
C LEU A 341 18.64 20.72 -5.92
N HIS A 342 18.16 19.48 -5.85
CA HIS A 342 16.77 19.15 -6.12
C HIS A 342 15.81 19.87 -5.17
N ALA A 343 16.13 19.88 -3.88
CA ALA A 343 15.34 20.58 -2.88
C ALA A 343 15.27 22.09 -3.14
N VAL A 344 16.40 22.72 -3.48
CA VAL A 344 16.47 24.15 -3.83
C VAL A 344 15.65 24.48 -5.09
N THR A 345 15.79 23.67 -6.14
CA THR A 345 15.01 23.88 -7.39
C THR A 345 13.50 23.72 -7.16
N LYS A 346 13.09 22.80 -6.28
CA LYS A 346 11.71 22.62 -5.86
C LYS A 346 11.17 23.85 -5.12
N VAL A 347 11.94 24.42 -4.19
CA VAL A 347 11.60 25.68 -3.50
C VAL A 347 11.43 26.81 -4.51
N PHE A 348 12.42 27.02 -5.38
CA PHE A 348 12.38 28.08 -6.38
C PHE A 348 11.17 27.93 -7.32
N GLY A 349 10.92 26.72 -7.82
CA GLY A 349 9.76 26.43 -8.65
C GLY A 349 8.43 26.60 -7.92
N GLY A 350 8.39 26.36 -6.61
CA GLY A 350 7.25 26.69 -5.75
C GLY A 350 7.01 28.20 -5.64
N VAL A 351 8.06 28.98 -5.36
CA VAL A 351 7.99 30.45 -5.28
C VAL A 351 7.49 31.05 -6.59
N VAL A 352 8.05 30.63 -7.72
CA VAL A 352 7.61 31.10 -9.05
C VAL A 352 6.12 30.83 -9.25
N ARG A 353 5.62 29.64 -8.93
CA ARG A 353 4.18 29.29 -9.06
C ARG A 353 3.28 30.06 -8.10
N LEU A 354 3.78 30.37 -6.90
CA LEU A 354 3.04 31.18 -5.94
C LEU A 354 2.82 32.60 -6.48
N VAL A 355 3.84 33.16 -7.14
CA VAL A 355 3.82 34.51 -7.73
C VAL A 355 3.01 34.53 -9.04
N THR A 356 3.21 33.57 -9.95
CA THR A 356 2.55 33.58 -11.27
C THR A 356 1.13 33.04 -11.25
N GLY A 357 0.78 32.19 -10.28
CA GLY A 357 -0.53 31.52 -10.23
C GLY A 357 -0.74 30.40 -11.26
N GLU A 358 0.23 30.16 -12.15
CA GLU A 358 0.15 29.15 -13.23
C GLU A 358 1.01 27.90 -12.91
N ASP A 359 0.43 26.70 -13.03
CA ASP A 359 1.17 25.43 -12.93
C ASP A 359 1.60 24.94 -14.32
N ARG A 360 2.81 25.34 -14.76
CA ARG A 360 3.43 24.95 -16.05
C ARG A 360 3.66 23.43 -16.23
N ARG A 361 3.30 22.58 -15.25
CA ARG A 361 3.34 21.12 -15.38
C ARG A 361 2.09 20.54 -16.08
N LEU A 362 1.04 21.35 -16.23
CA LEU A 362 -0.25 20.99 -16.84
C LEU A 362 -0.36 21.39 -18.32
N THR A 363 0.57 22.21 -18.81
CA THR A 363 0.89 22.40 -20.24
C THR A 363 1.99 21.43 -20.65
#